data_AF-A0A8C2H9H5-F1
#
_entry.id   AF-A0A8C2H9H5-F1
#
_cell.length_a   1.000
_cell.length_b   1.000
_cell.length_c   1.000
_cell.angle_alpha   90.00
_cell.angle_beta   90.00
_cell.angle_gamma   90.00
#
_symmetry.space_group_name_H-M   'P 1'
#
loop_
_entity.id
_entity.type
_entity.pdbx_description
1 polymer ?
#
loop_
_entity_poly.entity_id
_entity_poly.type
_entity_poly.pdbx_seq_one_letter_code
_entity_poly.pdbx_strand_id
1 'polypeptide(L)'
;LWKCCTVINKQTNQRKTLTSDAFLVCMNHALSTEKEEVMGLCIGEVDTNRIVHIHSVIILRRSDKRKDRVEISPEQLSAASTEAEISFDQGPELADMTGRPMRVVGWYHSHPHITVWPSHVDVRTQAMYQMMDQGFVGLIFSCFIEDKNTKTGRVLYTCFQSVQAQKSSEYERIEIPIHVVPHEAIGKVCLESAVELPRILCQEEQDTYRRIHSLTHLDPITKIHNGSGNVILKSTLYFLKEVVALAWQQCKSFR
;
A
#
# COMPACT_ATOMS: atom_id res chain seq x y z
N LEU A 1 -2.64 -4.38 -22.52
CA LEU A 1 -3.90 -4.04 -21.82
C LEU A 1 -3.93 -4.82 -20.52
N TRP A 2 -3.77 -4.14 -19.39
CA TRP A 2 -3.81 -4.78 -18.06
C TRP A 2 -5.25 -4.93 -17.61
N LYS A 3 -5.65 -6.11 -17.14
CA LYS A 3 -6.97 -6.34 -16.52
C LYS A 3 -6.83 -6.38 -15.01
N CYS A 4 -7.64 -5.59 -14.32
CA CYS A 4 -7.79 -5.65 -12.86
C CYS A 4 -8.92 -6.61 -12.51
N CYS A 5 -8.64 -7.63 -11.71
CA CYS A 5 -9.64 -8.60 -11.28
C CYS A 5 -9.59 -8.80 -9.76
N THR A 6 -10.74 -8.73 -9.11
CA THR A 6 -10.92 -9.15 -7.73
C THR A 6 -11.04 -10.67 -7.67
N VAL A 7 -10.34 -11.31 -6.72
CA VAL A 7 -10.67 -12.68 -6.34
C VAL A 7 -11.73 -12.60 -5.24
N ILE A 8 -12.93 -13.16 -5.48
CA ILE A 8 -14.02 -13.15 -4.51
C ILE A 8 -14.52 -14.57 -4.28
N ASN A 9 -14.41 -15.04 -3.05
CA ASN A 9 -15.16 -16.18 -2.54
C ASN A 9 -16.49 -15.71 -1.92
N LYS A 10 -17.61 -16.29 -2.37
CA LYS A 10 -18.99 -15.76 -2.19
C LYS A 10 -19.61 -15.95 -0.79
N GLN A 11 -18.84 -16.11 0.29
CA GLN A 11 -19.37 -16.74 1.50
C GLN A 11 -19.39 -15.95 2.83
N THR A 12 -19.26 -14.61 2.84
CA THR A 12 -19.46 -13.87 4.10
C THR A 12 -20.36 -12.63 3.95
N ASN A 13 -21.26 -12.45 4.92
CA ASN A 13 -22.15 -11.28 5.05
C ASN A 13 -21.40 -10.01 5.54
N GLN A 14 -20.10 -10.10 5.79
CA GLN A 14 -19.28 -8.96 6.21
C GLN A 14 -18.51 -8.42 5.02
N ARG A 15 -19.05 -7.37 4.41
CA ARG A 15 -18.41 -6.65 3.31
C ARG A 15 -17.46 -5.60 3.88
N LYS A 16 -16.35 -5.36 3.20
CA LYS A 16 -15.45 -4.22 3.46
C LYS A 16 -15.49 -3.33 2.22
N THR A 17 -15.34 -2.03 2.39
CA THR A 17 -15.34 -1.10 1.25
C THR A 17 -14.03 -0.34 1.17
N LEU A 18 -13.60 -0.09 -0.06
CA LEU A 18 -12.42 0.70 -0.39
C LEU A 18 -12.84 1.73 -1.43
N THR A 19 -12.60 2.99 -1.15
CA THR A 19 -12.86 4.07 -2.10
C THR A 19 -11.94 3.96 -3.32
N SER A 20 -12.42 4.36 -4.49
CA SER A 20 -11.67 4.22 -5.75
C SER A 20 -10.40 5.07 -5.81
N ASP A 21 -10.37 6.20 -5.11
CA ASP A 21 -9.19 7.05 -4.98
C ASP A 21 -8.14 6.43 -4.04
N ALA A 22 -8.53 5.86 -2.89
CA ALA A 22 -7.62 5.09 -2.05
C ALA A 22 -7.05 3.88 -2.81
N PHE A 23 -7.90 3.18 -3.57
CA PHE A 23 -7.46 2.08 -4.45
C PHE A 23 -6.42 2.54 -5.48
N LEU A 24 -6.63 3.72 -6.10
CA LEU A 24 -5.69 4.30 -7.06
C LEU A 24 -4.32 4.58 -6.42
N VAL A 25 -4.28 5.12 -5.20
CA VAL A 25 -3.03 5.36 -4.48
C VAL A 25 -2.30 4.04 -4.20
N CYS A 26 -3.00 3.03 -3.67
CA CYS A 26 -2.42 1.70 -3.45
C CYS A 26 -1.86 1.09 -4.74
N MET A 27 -2.61 1.21 -5.84
CA MET A 27 -2.24 0.66 -7.13
C MET A 27 -0.99 1.33 -7.70
N ASN A 28 -0.93 2.67 -7.66
CA ASN A 28 0.22 3.43 -8.11
C ASN A 28 1.46 3.11 -7.26
N HIS A 29 1.28 2.92 -5.96
CA HIS A 29 2.37 2.49 -5.08
C HIS A 29 2.83 1.07 -5.42
N ALA A 30 1.92 0.11 -5.58
CA ALA A 30 2.23 -1.28 -5.91
C ALA A 30 2.94 -1.42 -7.27
N LEU A 31 2.64 -0.54 -8.22
CA LEU A 31 3.27 -0.49 -9.54
C LEU A 31 4.57 0.35 -9.59
N SER A 32 4.99 0.96 -8.47
CA SER A 32 6.19 1.80 -8.44
C SER A 32 7.50 1.01 -8.57
N THR A 33 7.48 -0.29 -8.28
CA THR A 33 8.63 -1.17 -8.36
C THR A 33 8.21 -2.61 -8.57
N GLU A 34 8.93 -3.31 -9.46
CA GLU A 34 8.79 -4.76 -9.68
C GLU A 34 9.84 -5.58 -8.89
N LYS A 35 10.80 -4.90 -8.26
CA LYS A 35 11.98 -5.54 -7.63
C LYS A 35 11.78 -5.88 -6.17
N GLU A 36 10.93 -5.12 -5.48
CA GLU A 36 10.68 -5.25 -4.05
C GLU A 36 9.19 -5.07 -3.74
N GLU A 37 8.75 -5.67 -2.65
CA GLU A 37 7.39 -5.49 -2.14
C GLU A 37 7.29 -4.13 -1.46
N VAL A 38 6.23 -3.38 -1.76
CA VAL A 38 5.93 -2.12 -1.10
C VAL A 38 4.84 -2.31 -0.05
N MET A 39 4.68 -1.37 0.87
CA MET A 39 3.69 -1.48 1.95
C MET A 39 3.11 -0.14 2.40
N GLY A 40 1.92 -0.17 2.98
CA GLY A 40 1.30 1.01 3.57
C GLY A 40 0.16 0.67 4.51
N LEU A 41 -0.42 1.71 5.10
CA LEU A 41 -1.53 1.62 6.05
C LEU A 41 -2.83 2.14 5.42
N CYS A 42 -3.95 1.56 5.85
CA CYS A 42 -5.28 1.94 5.41
C CYS A 42 -5.96 2.77 6.50
N ILE A 43 -6.45 3.95 6.12
CA ILE A 43 -7.14 4.88 7.00
C ILE A 43 -8.62 4.89 6.65
N GLY A 44 -9.45 4.78 7.68
CA GLY A 44 -10.85 4.52 7.49
C GLY A 44 -11.67 4.61 8.76
N GLU A 45 -12.94 4.27 8.63
CA GLU A 45 -13.87 4.17 9.75
C GLU A 45 -14.45 2.76 9.86
N VAL A 46 -15.08 2.48 10.99
CA VAL A 46 -15.86 1.26 11.20
C VAL A 46 -17.29 1.64 11.52
N ASP A 47 -18.23 1.14 10.70
CA ASP A 47 -19.66 1.34 10.86
C ASP A 47 -20.23 0.60 12.09
N THR A 48 -21.43 0.98 12.52
CA THR A 48 -22.16 0.30 13.59
C THR A 48 -22.37 -1.19 13.30
N ASN A 49 -22.42 -1.57 12.02
CA ASN A 49 -22.51 -2.96 11.57
C ASN A 49 -21.14 -3.67 11.48
N ARG A 50 -20.06 -3.07 12.01
CA ARG A 50 -18.67 -3.56 11.95
C ARG A 50 -18.10 -3.71 10.53
N ILE A 51 -18.68 -2.99 9.59
CA ILE A 51 -18.18 -2.85 8.22
C ILE A 51 -17.03 -1.83 8.26
N VAL A 52 -15.90 -2.15 7.63
CA VAL A 52 -14.77 -1.22 7.51
C VAL A 52 -14.92 -0.47 6.20
N HIS A 53 -14.77 0.84 6.26
CA HIS A 53 -14.74 1.74 5.13
C HIS A 53 -13.35 2.37 5.05
N ILE A 54 -12.60 2.04 3.99
CA ILE A 54 -11.27 2.60 3.75
C ILE A 54 -11.42 3.81 2.82
N HIS A 55 -11.03 4.99 3.31
CA HIS A 55 -11.17 6.26 2.60
C HIS A 55 -9.84 6.80 2.07
N SER A 56 -8.73 6.50 2.74
CA SER A 56 -7.41 6.94 2.31
C SER A 56 -6.33 5.96 2.77
N VAL A 57 -5.10 6.18 2.34
CA VAL A 57 -3.96 5.33 2.70
C VAL A 57 -2.72 6.16 2.99
N ILE A 58 -1.85 5.62 3.84
CA ILE A 58 -0.53 6.17 4.14
C ILE A 58 0.51 5.26 3.51
N ILE A 59 1.37 5.84 2.70
CA ILE A 59 2.49 5.14 2.05
C ILE A 59 3.63 5.02 3.06
N LEU A 60 4.07 3.79 3.33
CA LEU A 60 5.15 3.56 4.29
C LEU A 60 6.46 3.26 3.57
N ARG A 61 7.53 3.81 4.13
CA ARG A 61 8.89 3.48 3.76
C ARG A 61 9.30 2.14 4.38
N ARG A 62 9.87 1.23 3.59
CA ARG A 62 10.45 -0.01 4.12
C ARG A 62 11.85 0.23 4.66
N SER A 63 12.04 -0.02 5.95
CA SER A 63 13.36 -0.04 6.58
C SER A 63 14.11 -1.35 6.33
N ASP A 64 13.40 -2.48 6.22
CA ASP A 64 13.94 -3.81 5.89
C ASP A 64 13.46 -4.24 4.48
N LYS A 65 14.40 -4.49 3.57
CA LYS A 65 14.16 -4.87 2.16
C LYS A 65 14.30 -6.38 1.90
N ARG A 66 14.32 -7.22 2.96
CA ARG A 66 14.32 -8.68 2.81
C ARG A 66 13.00 -9.18 2.22
N LYS A 67 13.08 -10.22 1.38
CA LYS A 67 11.91 -10.92 0.83
C LYS A 67 11.06 -11.52 1.94
N ASP A 68 9.73 -11.47 1.77
CA ASP A 68 8.73 -12.09 2.66
C ASP A 68 8.73 -11.53 4.10
N ARG A 69 9.37 -10.37 4.35
CA ARG A 69 9.43 -9.74 5.68
C ARG A 69 8.83 -8.34 5.67
N VAL A 70 7.50 -8.30 5.58
CA VAL A 70 6.73 -7.07 5.64
C VAL A 70 6.19 -6.90 7.07
N GLU A 71 6.86 -6.05 7.86
CA GLU A 71 6.47 -5.71 9.24
C GLU A 71 6.44 -4.18 9.36
N ILE A 72 5.34 -3.64 9.89
CA ILE A 72 5.23 -2.22 10.25
C ILE A 72 5.78 -2.06 11.66
N SER A 73 6.74 -1.15 11.87
CA SER A 73 7.27 -0.90 13.20
C SER A 73 6.20 -0.25 14.11
N PRO A 74 6.24 -0.49 15.43
CA PRO A 74 5.30 0.16 16.36
C PRO A 74 5.32 1.68 16.25
N GLU A 75 6.48 2.28 15.98
CA GLU A 75 6.64 3.73 15.79
C GLU A 75 5.92 4.21 14.53
N GLN A 76 6.02 3.46 13.42
CA GLN A 76 5.28 3.78 12.18
C GLN A 76 3.77 3.66 12.40
N LEU A 77 3.31 2.64 13.13
CA LEU A 77 1.90 2.46 13.45
C LEU A 77 1.38 3.60 14.35
N SER A 78 2.19 4.03 15.34
CA SER A 78 1.86 5.16 16.22
C SER A 78 1.83 6.49 15.46
N ALA A 79 2.80 6.74 14.58
CA ALA A 79 2.82 7.95 13.74
C ALA A 79 1.61 8.01 12.81
N ALA A 80 1.27 6.90 12.15
CA ALA A 80 0.10 6.81 11.28
C ALA A 80 -1.23 6.96 12.04
N SER A 81 -1.30 6.49 13.28
CA SER A 81 -2.48 6.70 14.14
C SER A 81 -2.66 8.18 14.47
N THR A 82 -1.55 8.86 14.79
CA THR A 82 -1.55 10.31 15.04
C THR A 82 -1.95 11.09 13.77
N GLU A 83 -1.45 10.69 12.60
CA GLU A 83 -1.81 11.30 11.31
C GLU A 83 -3.28 11.08 10.95
N ALA A 84 -3.84 9.90 11.24
CA ALA A 84 -5.26 9.61 11.06
C ALA A 84 -6.14 10.53 11.93
N GLU A 85 -5.72 10.82 13.16
CA GLU A 85 -6.40 11.76 14.04
C GLU A 85 -6.28 13.22 13.58
N ILE A 86 -5.10 13.64 13.11
CA ILE A 86 -4.87 15.03 12.64
C ILE A 86 -5.59 15.29 11.32
N SER A 87 -5.57 14.34 10.39
CA SER A 87 -6.27 14.45 9.11
C SER A 87 -7.80 14.51 9.28
N PHE A 88 -8.33 13.99 10.39
CA PHE A 88 -9.71 14.14 10.80
C PHE A 88 -10.07 15.55 11.27
N ASP A 89 -9.14 16.25 11.94
CA ASP A 89 -9.39 17.59 12.52
C ASP A 89 -9.31 18.72 11.48
N GLN A 90 -8.64 18.51 10.35
CA GLN A 90 -8.37 19.57 9.34
C GLN A 90 -9.37 19.66 8.18
N GLY A 91 -10.49 18.94 8.22
CA GLY A 91 -11.44 18.94 7.10
C GLY A 91 -12.89 18.69 7.52
N PRO A 92 -13.78 19.70 7.51
CA PRO A 92 -15.22 19.47 7.69
C PRO A 92 -15.80 18.53 6.62
N GLU A 93 -15.20 18.41 5.43
CA GLU A 93 -15.74 17.56 4.34
C GLU A 93 -15.69 16.04 4.60
N LEU A 94 -14.70 15.50 5.34
CA LEU A 94 -14.65 14.06 5.66
C LEU A 94 -15.40 13.74 6.97
N ALA A 95 -15.41 14.66 7.93
CA ALA A 95 -16.12 14.48 9.19
C ALA A 95 -17.65 14.66 9.04
N ASP A 96 -18.11 15.56 8.15
CA ASP A 96 -19.54 15.86 7.99
C ASP A 96 -20.35 14.75 7.27
N MET A 97 -19.69 13.82 6.56
CA MET A 97 -20.41 12.76 5.84
C MET A 97 -20.85 11.58 6.72
N THR A 98 -20.11 11.27 7.80
CA THR A 98 -20.39 10.10 8.65
C THR A 98 -20.33 10.38 10.15
N GLY A 99 -19.70 11.47 10.59
CA GLY A 99 -19.54 11.83 12.01
C GLY A 99 -18.72 10.81 12.83
N ARG A 100 -17.90 9.97 12.17
CA ARG A 100 -17.15 8.89 12.83
C ARG A 100 -15.65 9.15 12.80
N PRO A 101 -14.92 8.75 13.86
CA PRO A 101 -13.49 8.98 13.93
C PRO A 101 -12.76 8.13 12.89
N MET A 102 -11.93 8.81 12.08
CA MET A 102 -10.98 8.17 11.19
C MET A 102 -9.85 7.53 12.02
N ARG A 103 -9.47 6.30 11.66
CA ARG A 103 -8.39 5.56 12.33
C ARG A 103 -7.70 4.61 11.37
N VAL A 104 -6.59 4.03 11.81
CA VAL A 104 -5.94 2.93 11.10
C VAL A 104 -6.83 1.69 11.18
N VAL A 105 -7.29 1.19 10.04
CA VAL A 105 -8.23 0.05 9.95
C VAL A 105 -7.66 -1.15 9.20
N GLY A 106 -6.47 -1.02 8.64
CA GLY A 106 -5.82 -2.10 7.92
C GLY A 106 -4.46 -1.72 7.37
N TRP A 107 -3.90 -2.62 6.59
CA TRP A 107 -2.61 -2.46 5.93
C TRP A 107 -2.68 -3.07 4.53
N TYR A 108 -1.74 -2.68 3.67
CA TYR A 108 -1.58 -3.29 2.37
C TYR A 108 -0.11 -3.50 2.03
N HIS A 109 0.15 -4.49 1.17
CA HIS A 109 1.45 -4.66 0.52
C HIS A 109 1.31 -5.20 -0.90
N SER A 110 2.42 -5.16 -1.65
CA SER A 110 2.48 -5.68 -3.02
C SER A 110 3.20 -7.01 -3.13
N HIS A 111 2.79 -7.81 -4.11
CA HIS A 111 3.34 -9.10 -4.48
C HIS A 111 3.77 -9.03 -5.97
N PRO A 112 4.97 -8.49 -6.29
CA PRO A 112 5.43 -8.40 -7.67
C PRO A 112 5.78 -9.80 -8.20
N HIS A 113 5.26 -10.15 -9.38
CA HIS A 113 5.49 -11.44 -10.06
C HIS A 113 5.09 -12.70 -9.28
N ILE A 114 4.41 -12.57 -8.14
CA ILE A 114 3.95 -13.70 -7.32
C ILE A 114 2.43 -13.62 -7.11
N THR A 115 1.84 -14.71 -6.63
CA THR A 115 0.38 -14.81 -6.51
C THR A 115 -0.18 -13.83 -5.49
N VAL A 116 -1.46 -13.45 -5.64
CA VAL A 116 -2.16 -12.55 -4.70
C VAL A 116 -2.45 -13.18 -3.33
N TRP A 117 -2.17 -14.47 -3.16
CA TRP A 117 -2.48 -15.17 -1.91
C TRP A 117 -1.46 -14.83 -0.81
N PRO A 118 -1.90 -14.61 0.44
CA PRO A 118 -1.00 -14.33 1.54
C PRO A 118 -0.12 -15.53 1.85
N SER A 119 1.15 -15.27 2.13
CA SER A 119 2.11 -16.23 2.65
C SER A 119 1.82 -16.56 4.12
N HIS A 120 2.51 -17.57 4.66
CA HIS A 120 2.42 -17.89 6.09
C HIS A 120 2.91 -16.74 6.98
N VAL A 121 3.86 -15.93 6.49
CA VAL A 121 4.33 -14.74 7.22
C VAL A 121 3.23 -13.67 7.23
N ASP A 122 2.59 -13.41 6.09
CA ASP A 122 1.49 -12.44 6.01
C ASP A 122 0.33 -12.80 6.94
N VAL A 123 -0.06 -14.08 6.98
CA VAL A 123 -1.13 -14.57 7.87
C VAL A 123 -0.75 -14.39 9.34
N ARG A 124 0.52 -14.64 9.70
CA ARG A 124 0.99 -14.46 11.08
C ARG A 124 1.04 -12.97 11.46
N THR A 125 1.57 -12.12 10.58
CA THR A 125 1.61 -10.66 10.78
C THR A 125 0.20 -10.09 10.92
N GLN A 126 -0.72 -10.52 10.06
CA GLN A 126 -2.12 -10.15 10.14
C GLN A 126 -2.77 -10.59 11.46
N ALA A 127 -2.47 -11.79 11.95
CA ALA A 127 -2.95 -12.25 13.25
C ALA A 127 -2.44 -11.37 14.40
N MET A 128 -1.17 -10.94 14.34
CA MET A 128 -0.61 -10.01 15.33
C MET A 128 -1.33 -8.66 15.32
N TYR A 129 -1.62 -8.08 14.14
CA TYR A 129 -2.41 -6.85 14.07
C TYR A 129 -3.83 -7.03 14.60
N GLN A 130 -4.45 -8.20 14.36
CA GLN A 130 -5.77 -8.52 14.90
C GLN A 130 -5.81 -8.67 16.42
N MET A 131 -4.68 -8.92 17.09
CA MET A 131 -4.62 -8.87 18.55
C MET A 131 -4.86 -7.46 19.09
N MET A 132 -4.49 -6.42 18.32
CA MET A 132 -4.73 -5.02 18.68
C MET A 132 -6.12 -4.55 18.24
N ASP A 133 -6.55 -4.93 17.03
CA ASP A 133 -7.88 -4.62 16.52
C ASP A 133 -8.46 -5.79 15.71
N GLN A 134 -9.50 -6.43 16.24
CA GLN A 134 -10.17 -7.55 15.59
C GLN A 134 -10.78 -7.18 14.22
N GLY A 135 -11.07 -5.90 13.98
CA GLY A 135 -11.57 -5.38 12.72
C GLY A 135 -10.50 -5.14 11.66
N PHE A 136 -9.22 -5.26 12.01
CA PHE A 136 -8.08 -4.94 11.13
C PHE A 136 -8.03 -5.88 9.92
N VAL A 137 -7.79 -5.33 8.73
CA VAL A 137 -7.76 -6.08 7.47
C VAL A 137 -6.42 -5.96 6.74
N GLY A 138 -6.02 -7.03 6.06
CA GLY A 138 -4.86 -7.05 5.17
C GLY A 138 -5.28 -7.02 3.70
N LEU A 139 -4.61 -6.22 2.89
CA LEU A 139 -4.79 -6.14 1.44
C LEU A 139 -3.50 -6.54 0.73
N ILE A 140 -3.63 -7.32 -0.34
CA ILE A 140 -2.47 -7.69 -1.18
C ILE A 140 -2.75 -7.30 -2.62
N PHE A 141 -1.79 -6.61 -3.23
CA PHE A 141 -1.81 -6.26 -4.65
C PHE A 141 -0.75 -7.07 -5.39
N SER A 142 -1.19 -8.05 -6.17
CA SER A 142 -0.31 -8.83 -7.04
C SER A 142 -0.20 -8.15 -8.40
N CYS A 143 1.02 -7.70 -8.70
CA CYS A 143 1.34 -6.85 -9.83
C CYS A 143 2.37 -7.55 -10.75
N PHE A 144 2.52 -7.02 -11.96
CA PHE A 144 3.49 -7.52 -12.94
C PHE A 144 3.29 -9.00 -13.31
N ILE A 145 2.04 -9.47 -13.27
CA ILE A 145 1.68 -10.82 -13.72
C ILE A 145 1.46 -10.78 -15.22
N GLU A 146 2.34 -11.42 -15.98
CA GLU A 146 2.21 -11.55 -17.42
C GLU A 146 2.00 -13.02 -17.80
N ASP A 147 0.92 -13.27 -18.53
CA ASP A 147 0.73 -14.55 -19.20
C ASP A 147 1.56 -14.56 -20.48
N LYS A 148 2.67 -15.32 -20.47
CA LYS A 148 3.62 -15.43 -21.59
C LYS A 148 2.97 -15.89 -22.90
N ASN A 149 1.88 -16.66 -22.82
CA ASN A 149 1.20 -17.19 -24.01
C ASN A 149 0.27 -16.15 -24.63
N THR A 150 -0.45 -15.39 -23.80
CA THR A 150 -1.44 -14.40 -24.28
C THR A 150 -0.90 -12.98 -24.35
N LYS A 151 0.31 -12.72 -23.82
CA LYS A 151 0.90 -11.38 -23.62
C LYS A 151 -0.06 -10.43 -22.89
N THR A 152 -0.86 -10.97 -21.97
CA THR A 152 -1.79 -10.20 -21.17
C THR A 152 -1.22 -9.94 -19.78
N GLY A 153 -1.12 -8.66 -19.43
CA GLY A 153 -0.81 -8.23 -18.08
C GLY A 153 -2.06 -8.33 -17.20
N ARG A 154 -1.88 -8.79 -15.96
CA ARG A 154 -2.93 -8.89 -14.95
C ARG A 154 -2.47 -8.21 -13.67
N VAL A 155 -3.42 -7.53 -13.05
CA VAL A 155 -3.28 -7.08 -11.67
C VAL A 155 -4.40 -7.71 -10.86
N LEU A 156 -4.04 -8.34 -9.76
CA LEU A 156 -4.97 -9.01 -8.87
C LEU A 156 -4.88 -8.34 -7.51
N TYR A 157 -6.01 -8.27 -6.80
CA TYR A 157 -6.00 -7.84 -5.42
C TYR A 157 -6.93 -8.71 -4.58
N THR A 158 -6.60 -8.84 -3.30
CA THR A 158 -7.40 -9.58 -2.32
C THR A 158 -7.44 -8.86 -0.98
N CYS A 159 -8.45 -9.16 -0.18
CA CYS A 159 -8.59 -8.72 1.20
C CYS A 159 -8.73 -9.95 2.08
N PHE A 160 -8.02 -9.97 3.21
CA PHE A 160 -8.00 -11.12 4.09
C PHE A 160 -7.90 -10.72 5.57
N GLN A 161 -8.29 -11.65 6.42
CA GLN A 161 -7.99 -11.68 7.85
C GLN A 161 -7.38 -13.04 8.20
N SER A 162 -6.93 -13.17 9.43
CA SER A 162 -6.41 -14.40 10.02
C SER A 162 -7.35 -14.90 11.10
N VAL A 163 -7.56 -16.22 11.12
CA VAL A 163 -8.34 -16.93 12.15
C VAL A 163 -7.48 -18.04 12.75
N GLN A 164 -7.62 -18.27 14.04
CA GLN A 164 -6.93 -19.37 14.70
C GLN A 164 -7.60 -20.70 14.29
N ALA A 165 -6.79 -21.66 13.83
CA ALA A 165 -7.30 -22.97 13.46
C ALA A 165 -7.89 -23.70 14.67
N GLN A 166 -9.03 -24.38 14.50
CA GLN A 166 -9.73 -25.05 15.61
C GLN A 166 -8.94 -26.21 16.24
N LYS A 167 -7.93 -26.73 15.52
CA LYS A 167 -7.19 -27.96 15.88
C LYS A 167 -5.68 -27.76 16.04
N SER A 168 -5.17 -26.54 15.83
CA SER A 168 -3.75 -26.22 15.97
C SER A 168 -3.55 -24.80 16.47
N SER A 169 -2.36 -24.50 17.01
CA SER A 169 -1.96 -23.12 17.34
C SER A 169 -1.56 -22.30 16.11
N GLU A 170 -1.88 -22.77 14.89
CA GLU A 170 -1.56 -22.08 13.64
C GLU A 170 -2.71 -21.16 13.22
N TYR A 171 -2.36 -20.12 12.46
CA TYR A 171 -3.32 -19.19 11.89
C TYR A 171 -3.58 -19.55 10.43
N GLU A 172 -4.85 -19.50 10.05
CA GLU A 172 -5.32 -19.70 8.69
C GLU A 172 -5.86 -18.38 8.12
N ARG A 173 -5.72 -18.20 6.80
CA ARG A 173 -6.31 -17.06 6.12
C ARG A 173 -7.82 -17.26 5.96
N ILE A 174 -8.58 -16.20 6.18
CA ILE A 174 -9.97 -16.07 5.75
C ILE A 174 -10.07 -14.94 4.73
N GLU A 175 -10.73 -15.21 3.60
CA GLU A 175 -10.96 -14.20 2.57
C GLU A 175 -12.14 -13.31 2.95
N ILE A 176 -11.94 -12.00 2.83
CA ILE A 176 -12.94 -11.00 3.15
C ILE A 176 -13.39 -10.31 1.86
N PRO A 177 -14.69 -10.32 1.52
CA PRO A 177 -15.20 -9.61 0.36
C PRO A 177 -14.94 -8.11 0.48
N ILE A 178 -14.23 -7.56 -0.51
CA ILE A 178 -13.96 -6.13 -0.62
C ILE A 178 -14.61 -5.54 -1.88
N HIS A 179 -15.28 -4.40 -1.71
CA HIS A 179 -15.92 -3.67 -2.80
C HIS A 179 -15.23 -2.33 -3.01
N VAL A 180 -14.80 -2.08 -4.25
CA VAL A 180 -14.32 -0.76 -4.64
C VAL A 180 -15.52 0.13 -4.91
N VAL A 181 -15.68 1.19 -4.12
CA VAL A 181 -16.79 2.14 -4.23
C VAL A 181 -16.31 3.32 -5.10
N PRO A 182 -17.05 3.67 -6.17
CA PRO A 182 -16.67 4.78 -7.03
C PRO A 182 -16.73 6.10 -6.27
N HIS A 183 -15.75 6.96 -6.51
CA HIS A 183 -15.66 8.32 -5.99
C HIS A 183 -15.43 9.27 -7.18
N GLU A 184 -16.21 10.36 -7.26
CA GLU A 184 -16.29 11.20 -8.48
C GLU A 184 -15.00 11.97 -8.79
N ALA A 185 -14.27 12.38 -7.76
CA ALA A 185 -12.99 13.08 -7.86
C ALA A 185 -11.97 12.47 -6.89
N ILE A 186 -10.68 12.71 -7.11
CA ILE A 186 -9.65 12.28 -6.14
C ILE A 186 -9.74 13.23 -4.93
N GLY A 187 -10.00 12.68 -3.74
CA GLY A 187 -10.04 13.47 -2.51
C GLY A 187 -8.68 14.08 -2.18
N LYS A 188 -8.67 15.24 -1.50
CA LYS A 188 -7.45 15.95 -1.12
C LYS A 188 -6.45 15.06 -0.38
N VAL A 189 -6.92 14.29 0.61
CA VAL A 189 -6.09 13.38 1.40
C VAL A 189 -5.44 12.31 0.52
N CYS A 190 -6.19 11.68 -0.38
CA CYS A 190 -5.65 10.70 -1.33
C CYS A 190 -4.63 11.33 -2.29
N LEU A 191 -4.85 12.57 -2.72
CA LEU A 191 -3.90 13.30 -3.56
C LEU A 191 -2.60 13.62 -2.80
N GLU A 192 -2.70 14.05 -1.54
CA GLU A 192 -1.56 14.30 -0.66
C GLU A 192 -0.75 13.01 -0.44
N SER A 193 -1.41 11.88 -0.17
CA SER A 193 -0.75 10.57 -0.09
C SER A 193 -0.07 10.17 -1.40
N ALA A 194 -0.67 10.48 -2.55
CA ALA A 194 -0.08 10.15 -3.86
C ALA A 194 1.22 10.93 -4.14
N VAL A 195 1.27 12.21 -3.77
CA VAL A 195 2.47 13.05 -3.97
C VAL A 195 3.58 12.77 -2.94
N GLU A 196 3.26 12.05 -1.87
CA GLU A 196 4.22 11.65 -0.85
C GLU A 196 5.17 10.54 -1.32
N LEU A 197 4.73 9.67 -2.23
CA LEU A 197 5.56 8.58 -2.78
C LEU A 197 6.86 9.07 -3.45
N PRO A 198 6.86 10.05 -4.39
CA PRO A 198 8.09 10.64 -4.90
C PRO A 198 9.00 11.19 -3.79
N ARG A 199 8.43 11.78 -2.75
CA ARG A 199 9.18 12.36 -1.62
C ARG A 199 9.87 11.26 -0.81
N ILE A 200 9.16 10.17 -0.51
CA ILE A 200 9.69 9.00 0.20
C ILE A 200 10.85 8.37 -0.59
N LEU A 201 10.67 8.15 -1.90
CA LEU A 201 11.71 7.56 -2.75
C LEU A 201 12.95 8.46 -2.84
N CYS A 202 12.76 9.78 -2.96
CA CYS A 202 13.85 10.73 -2.95
C CYS A 202 14.61 10.69 -1.61
N GLN A 203 13.89 10.59 -0.49
CA GLN A 203 14.51 10.47 0.84
C GLN A 203 15.27 9.15 1.00
N GLU A 204 14.76 8.03 0.44
CA GLU A 204 15.45 6.74 0.42
C GLU A 204 16.81 6.79 -0.25
N GLU A 205 16.86 7.41 -1.43
CA GLU A 205 18.10 7.59 -2.19
C GLU A 205 19.06 8.53 -1.44
N GLN A 206 18.56 9.65 -0.92
CA GLN A 206 19.38 10.59 -0.15
C GLN A 206 20.03 9.95 1.08
N ASP A 207 19.29 9.13 1.83
CA ASP A 207 19.84 8.47 3.03
C ASP A 207 20.87 7.41 2.68
N THR A 208 20.66 6.69 1.57
CA THR A 208 21.64 5.74 1.04
C THR A 208 22.91 6.47 0.60
N TYR A 209 22.77 7.59 -0.09
CA TYR A 209 23.89 8.45 -0.45
C TYR A 209 24.64 8.97 0.79
N ARG A 210 23.94 9.51 1.79
CA ARG A 210 24.56 10.01 3.04
C ARG A 210 25.34 8.91 3.75
N ARG A 211 24.80 7.68 3.82
CA ARG A 211 25.51 6.53 4.41
C ARG A 211 26.78 6.19 3.66
N ILE A 212 26.74 6.15 2.33
CA ILE A 212 27.94 5.88 1.52
C ILE A 212 28.95 7.02 1.63
N HIS A 213 28.50 8.27 1.59
CA HIS A 213 29.36 9.45 1.70
C HIS A 213 29.99 9.60 3.10
N SER A 214 29.36 9.04 4.13
CA SER A 214 29.93 8.99 5.50
C SER A 214 31.18 8.10 5.60
N LEU A 215 31.43 7.24 4.61
CA LEU A 215 32.62 6.40 4.55
C LEU A 215 33.83 7.25 4.14
N THR A 216 34.63 7.63 5.15
CA THR A 216 35.77 8.55 4.98
C THR A 216 36.92 7.96 4.16
N HIS A 217 37.03 6.63 4.09
CA HIS A 217 38.11 5.90 3.44
C HIS A 217 37.94 5.74 1.91
N LEU A 218 36.82 6.19 1.33
CA LEU A 218 36.59 6.08 -0.11
C LEU A 218 37.50 7.03 -0.89
N ASP A 219 38.09 6.52 -1.96
CA ASP A 219 38.92 7.32 -2.86
C ASP A 219 38.07 8.36 -3.64
N PRO A 220 38.68 9.44 -4.15
CA PRO A 220 37.96 10.50 -4.85
C PRO A 220 37.22 10.04 -6.11
N ILE A 221 37.73 9.04 -6.85
CA ILE A 221 37.07 8.52 -8.06
C ILE A 221 35.81 7.77 -7.65
N THR A 222 35.86 6.95 -6.60
CA THR A 222 34.68 6.29 -6.03
C THR A 222 33.65 7.29 -5.51
N LYS A 223 34.07 8.39 -4.87
CA LYS A 223 33.14 9.47 -4.46
C LYS A 223 32.47 10.15 -5.66
N ILE A 224 33.22 10.43 -6.72
CA ILE A 224 32.66 10.98 -7.97
C ILE A 224 31.74 9.96 -8.63
N HIS A 225 32.10 8.68 -8.70
CA HIS A 225 31.26 7.63 -9.25
C HIS A 225 29.95 7.49 -8.47
N ASN A 226 30.00 7.47 -7.13
CA ASN A 226 28.83 7.40 -6.26
C ASN A 226 27.97 8.68 -6.34
N GLY A 227 28.59 9.84 -6.54
CA GLY A 227 27.89 11.11 -6.79
C GLY A 227 27.27 11.19 -8.18
N SER A 228 27.92 10.64 -9.20
CA SER A 228 27.45 10.58 -10.60
C SER A 228 26.35 9.54 -10.79
N GLY A 229 26.43 8.45 -10.01
CA GLY A 229 25.42 7.41 -9.88
C GLY A 229 24.21 7.86 -9.06
N ASN A 230 24.28 8.99 -8.35
CA ASN A 230 23.13 9.64 -7.72
C ASN A 230 22.33 10.47 -8.73
N VAL A 231 21.69 9.74 -9.63
CA VAL A 231 20.24 9.61 -9.87
C VAL A 231 19.23 10.55 -9.14
N ILE A 232 19.61 11.67 -8.50
CA ILE A 232 18.68 12.72 -8.08
C ILE A 232 17.90 13.27 -9.29
N LEU A 233 18.53 13.31 -10.47
CA LEU A 233 17.85 13.64 -11.72
C LEU A 233 17.14 12.44 -12.35
N LYS A 234 17.70 11.23 -12.35
CA LYS A 234 17.11 10.08 -13.06
C LYS A 234 15.89 9.49 -12.33
N SER A 235 15.94 9.26 -11.02
CA SER A 235 14.79 8.69 -10.30
C SER A 235 13.63 9.69 -10.28
N THR A 236 13.93 10.97 -10.02
CA THR A 236 12.91 12.02 -10.02
C THR A 236 12.28 12.24 -11.40
N LEU A 237 13.06 12.26 -12.51
CA LEU A 237 12.49 12.38 -13.86
C LEU A 237 11.74 11.13 -14.34
N TYR A 238 12.27 9.92 -14.10
CA TYR A 238 11.59 8.69 -14.51
C TYR A 238 10.27 8.54 -13.78
N PHE A 239 10.23 8.86 -12.49
CA PHE A 239 9.03 8.75 -11.67
C PHE A 239 7.97 9.81 -12.01
N LEU A 240 8.37 11.07 -12.22
CA LEU A 240 7.46 12.10 -12.74
C LEU A 240 6.91 11.72 -14.12
N LYS A 241 7.71 11.06 -14.98
CA LYS A 241 7.21 10.55 -16.26
C LYS A 241 6.22 9.40 -16.08
N GLU A 242 6.53 8.41 -15.25
CA GLU A 242 5.69 7.21 -15.14
C GLU A 242 4.44 7.42 -14.29
N VAL A 243 4.51 8.10 -13.15
CA VAL A 243 3.33 8.37 -12.32
C VAL A 243 2.34 9.29 -13.04
N VAL A 244 2.83 10.34 -13.71
CA VAL A 244 1.96 11.21 -14.51
C VAL A 244 1.44 10.47 -15.74
N ALA A 245 2.24 9.62 -16.40
CA ALA A 245 1.78 8.85 -17.56
C ALA A 245 0.80 7.73 -17.20
N LEU A 246 0.95 7.06 -16.06
CA LEU A 246 0.05 6.01 -15.57
C LEU A 246 -1.26 6.60 -15.07
N ALA A 247 -1.20 7.70 -14.30
CA ALA A 247 -2.40 8.47 -13.94
C ALA A 247 -3.15 8.95 -15.20
N TRP A 248 -2.42 9.40 -16.23
CA TRP A 248 -3.00 9.83 -17.51
C TRP A 248 -3.57 8.68 -18.36
N GLN A 249 -2.93 7.51 -18.39
CA GLN A 249 -3.41 6.34 -19.14
C GLN A 249 -4.63 5.69 -18.49
N GLN A 250 -4.69 5.62 -17.16
CA GLN A 250 -5.87 5.08 -16.47
C GLN A 250 -7.10 5.97 -16.63
N CYS A 251 -6.91 7.31 -16.68
CA CYS A 251 -7.98 8.27 -16.98
C CYS A 251 -8.62 8.06 -18.38
N LYS A 252 -7.93 7.40 -19.32
CA LYS A 252 -8.47 7.03 -20.64
C LYS A 252 -9.23 5.71 -20.66
N SER A 253 -9.01 4.82 -19.69
CA SER A 253 -9.61 3.47 -19.69
C SER A 253 -10.92 3.38 -18.89
N PHE A 254 -11.29 4.45 -18.19
CA PHE A 254 -12.54 4.59 -17.42
C PHE A 254 -13.58 5.51 -18.11
N ARG A 255 -13.34 5.91 -19.38
CA ARG A 255 -14.35 6.52 -20.26
C ARG A 255 -14.88 5.51 -21.25
#